data_AF-A0A2E1AGH4-F1
#
_entry.id   AF-A0A2E1AGH4-F1
#
_cell.length_a   1.000
_cell.length_b   1.000
_cell.length_c   1.000
_cell.angle_alpha   90.00
_cell.angle_beta   90.00
_cell.angle_gamma   90.00
#
_symmetry.space_group_name_H-M   'P 1'
#
loop_
_entity.id
_entity.type
_entity.pdbx_description
1 polymer ?
#
loop_
_entity_poly.entity_id
_entity_poly.type
_entity_poly.pdbx_seq_one_letter_code
_entity_poly.pdbx_strand_id
1 'polypeptide(L)'
;MIEKLRYHPLDELNALSLEELQALWELVPTDRQKSYRTAYDREVRNAGAIGSDDLEGRVAAELLNRYQETALVPVGTRWARTPQRVQTAARENDLPQIGEAGADVAAGKPSPKLLMAMAAILLIFVGVMAFRLLSGGADEVALHVTPQASPSPTLEISPTPTPLALEAQDDVIAGGDSERAATYPVNLQVVTSSSETPRVWVVQRRNIDAAEWNYDPNPDIASFVNGMVVRLLIGIPWSEDNAALFDAIKEDAVFNLTLNTGAVLRYEFADKSEVLRSDTGIFRQVGPGLVLLLIGELDENGLPTATRTLVTASYPPEQELSRLDELVSLVTLPTVTAPMITPTPIATVETAADLDVQIISVTTVEGQLTVQMRIYNQGYEAVTFTPDDIWLALGYAENPAGPRNPAEGLQAFDLLPEQAVDLTLVWYWAGESYASIGIGEYRFAIQLRR
;
A
#
# COMPACT_ATOMS: atom_id res chain seq x y z
N MET A 1 -19.10 1.23 -45.33
CA MET A 1 -19.22 0.15 -44.33
C MET A 1 -18.27 0.52 -43.21
N ILE A 2 -18.73 0.50 -41.95
CA ILE A 2 -17.83 0.73 -40.82
C ILE A 2 -17.04 -0.59 -40.66
N GLU A 3 -15.76 -0.60 -41.07
CA GLU A 3 -14.88 -1.73 -40.79
C GLU A 3 -14.74 -1.84 -39.28
N LYS A 4 -15.26 -2.94 -38.73
CA LYS A 4 -15.14 -3.23 -37.30
C LYS A 4 -13.71 -3.68 -37.02
N LEU A 5 -13.14 -3.15 -35.94
CA LEU A 5 -11.87 -3.63 -35.39
C LEU A 5 -12.01 -5.13 -35.08
N ARG A 6 -11.26 -5.95 -35.82
CA ARG A 6 -11.22 -7.41 -35.65
C ARG A 6 -9.84 -7.85 -35.21
N TYR A 7 -9.76 -9.02 -34.60
CA TYR A 7 -8.47 -9.60 -34.26
C TYR A 7 -7.72 -10.02 -35.53
N HIS A 8 -6.44 -9.62 -35.62
CA HIS A 8 -5.51 -10.05 -36.65
C HIS A 8 -4.34 -10.80 -36.00
N PRO A 9 -4.03 -12.04 -36.42
CA PRO A 9 -2.83 -12.73 -35.97
C PRO A 9 -1.57 -12.04 -36.49
N LEU A 10 -0.47 -12.18 -35.75
CA LEU A 10 0.78 -11.48 -36.06
C LEU A 10 1.36 -11.88 -37.43
N ASP A 11 1.18 -13.13 -37.85
CA ASP A 11 1.61 -13.62 -39.16
C ASP A 11 0.87 -12.92 -40.31
N GLU A 12 -0.40 -12.56 -40.10
CA GLU A 12 -1.21 -11.80 -41.07
C GLU A 12 -0.74 -10.34 -41.10
N LEU A 13 -0.48 -9.73 -39.93
CA LEU A 13 0.04 -8.36 -39.85
C LEU A 13 1.42 -8.22 -40.51
N ASN A 14 2.30 -9.22 -40.36
CA ASN A 14 3.63 -9.23 -40.99
C ASN A 14 3.57 -9.35 -42.52
N ALA A 15 2.47 -9.87 -43.07
CA ALA A 15 2.27 -10.00 -44.51
C ALA A 15 1.68 -8.73 -45.17
N LEU A 16 1.21 -7.77 -44.37
CA LEU A 16 0.63 -6.51 -44.84
C LEU A 16 1.71 -5.48 -45.17
N SER A 17 1.40 -4.60 -46.11
CA SER A 17 2.21 -3.42 -46.41
C SER A 17 2.08 -2.36 -45.30
N LEU A 18 3.03 -1.43 -45.25
CA LEU A 18 3.04 -0.35 -44.25
C LEU A 18 1.79 0.54 -44.37
N GLU A 19 1.30 0.78 -45.59
CA GLU A 19 0.04 1.53 -45.83
C GLU A 19 -1.18 0.79 -45.25
N GLU A 20 -1.25 -0.53 -45.41
CA GLU A 20 -2.33 -1.35 -44.86
C GLU A 20 -2.28 -1.43 -43.33
N LEU A 21 -1.08 -1.52 -42.74
CA LEU A 21 -0.87 -1.46 -41.30
C LEU A 21 -1.30 -0.10 -40.72
N GLN A 22 -0.99 0.99 -41.42
CA GLN A 22 -1.41 2.32 -41.01
C GLN A 22 -2.93 2.49 -41.10
N ALA A 23 -3.58 1.96 -42.13
CA ALA A 23 -5.04 1.95 -42.24
C ALA A 23 -5.70 1.18 -41.09
N LEU A 24 -5.15 0.01 -40.70
CA LEU A 24 -5.62 -0.73 -39.53
C LEU A 24 -5.40 0.04 -38.22
N TRP A 25 -4.28 0.75 -38.10
CA TRP A 25 -4.00 1.59 -36.94
C TRP A 25 -4.99 2.76 -36.80
N GLU A 26 -5.39 3.37 -37.91
CA GLU A 26 -6.36 4.47 -37.93
C GLU A 26 -7.77 4.04 -37.48
N LEU A 27 -8.12 2.76 -37.60
CA LEU A 27 -9.37 2.20 -37.07
C LEU A 27 -9.38 2.10 -35.53
N VAL A 28 -8.21 2.14 -34.87
CA VAL A 28 -8.11 2.13 -33.40
C VAL A 28 -8.55 3.49 -32.84
N PRO A 29 -9.41 3.55 -31.80
CA PRO A 29 -9.78 4.83 -31.19
C PRO A 29 -8.57 5.66 -30.77
N THR A 30 -8.61 6.97 -31.02
CA THR A 30 -7.47 7.89 -30.83
C THR A 30 -6.93 7.90 -29.39
N ASP A 31 -7.79 7.72 -28.39
CA ASP A 31 -7.37 7.62 -26.98
C ASP A 31 -6.54 6.36 -26.70
N ARG A 32 -6.88 5.24 -27.38
CA ARG A 32 -6.09 4.00 -27.30
C ARG A 32 -4.79 4.10 -28.10
N GLN A 33 -4.81 4.78 -29.25
CA GLN A 33 -3.58 5.04 -30.00
C GLN A 33 -2.55 5.81 -29.16
N LYS A 34 -3.01 6.84 -28.43
CA LYS A 34 -2.15 7.61 -27.51
C LYS A 34 -1.60 6.74 -26.39
N SER A 35 -2.44 5.93 -25.74
CA SER A 35 -1.99 5.08 -24.63
C SER A 35 -0.97 4.02 -25.06
N TYR A 36 -1.19 3.39 -26.22
CA TYR A 36 -0.24 2.43 -26.79
C TYR A 36 1.07 3.07 -27.21
N ARG A 37 1.04 4.28 -27.80
CA ARG A 37 2.26 5.04 -28.14
C ARG A 37 3.06 5.38 -26.89
N THR A 38 2.41 5.91 -25.85
CA THR A 38 3.07 6.21 -24.57
C THR A 38 3.66 4.96 -23.91
N ALA A 39 3.01 3.81 -24.04
CA ALA A 39 3.54 2.55 -23.54
C ALA A 39 4.79 2.10 -24.30
N TYR A 40 4.80 2.21 -25.63
CA TYR A 40 5.95 1.88 -26.47
C TYR A 40 7.13 2.83 -26.24
N ASP A 41 6.91 4.14 -26.25
CA ASP A 41 7.97 5.16 -26.08
C ASP A 41 8.69 5.01 -24.72
N ARG A 42 7.97 4.53 -23.70
CA ARG A 42 8.54 4.22 -22.39
C ARG A 42 9.46 2.99 -22.43
N GLU A 43 9.10 1.94 -23.16
CA GLU A 43 9.99 0.77 -23.31
C GLU A 43 11.27 1.14 -24.06
N VAL A 44 11.13 1.94 -25.12
CA VAL A 44 12.29 2.51 -25.86
C VAL A 44 13.17 3.34 -24.93
N ARG A 45 12.58 4.19 -24.08
CA ARG A 45 13.30 4.98 -23.07
C ARG A 45 14.02 4.12 -22.04
N ASN A 46 13.33 3.14 -21.46
CA ASN A 46 13.87 2.27 -20.43
C ASN A 46 15.02 1.38 -20.96
N ALA A 47 14.94 0.98 -22.23
CA ALA A 47 16.01 0.24 -22.89
C ALA A 47 17.19 1.13 -23.34
N GLY A 48 17.13 2.45 -23.10
CA GLY A 48 18.15 3.39 -23.57
C GLY A 48 18.24 3.48 -25.10
N ALA A 49 17.16 3.11 -25.79
CA ALA A 49 17.12 3.01 -27.26
C ALA A 49 16.75 4.33 -27.96
N ILE A 50 16.47 5.40 -27.21
CA ILE A 50 16.03 6.70 -27.77
C ILE A 50 17.04 7.23 -28.78
N GLY A 51 16.59 7.46 -30.01
CA GLY A 51 17.38 8.10 -31.06
C GLY A 51 18.34 7.17 -31.78
N SER A 52 18.18 5.84 -31.60
CA SER A 52 18.91 4.82 -32.34
C SER A 52 17.94 3.82 -32.98
N ASP A 53 17.69 3.97 -34.28
CA ASP A 53 16.77 3.11 -35.05
C ASP A 53 17.06 1.61 -34.87
N ASP A 54 18.35 1.23 -34.79
CA ASP A 54 18.77 -0.16 -34.59
C ASP A 54 18.40 -0.71 -33.21
N LEU A 55 18.50 0.12 -32.16
CA LEU A 55 18.12 -0.28 -30.79
C LEU A 55 16.60 -0.27 -30.62
N GLU A 56 15.91 0.70 -31.20
CA GLU A 56 14.44 0.75 -31.22
C GLU A 56 13.88 -0.49 -31.93
N GLY A 57 14.47 -0.90 -33.06
CA GLY A 57 14.11 -2.12 -33.77
C GLY A 57 14.28 -3.39 -32.92
N ARG A 58 15.33 -3.47 -32.08
CA ARG A 58 15.52 -4.60 -31.16
C ARG A 58 14.48 -4.62 -30.04
N VAL A 59 14.13 -3.46 -29.48
CA VAL A 59 13.08 -3.34 -28.47
C VAL A 59 11.72 -3.76 -29.06
N ALA A 60 11.41 -3.31 -30.27
CA ALA A 60 10.19 -3.71 -30.97
C ALA A 60 10.14 -5.23 -31.21
N ALA A 61 11.24 -5.84 -31.66
CA ALA A 61 11.33 -7.29 -31.87
C ALA A 61 11.13 -8.08 -30.55
N GLU A 62 11.73 -7.61 -29.46
CA GLU A 62 11.60 -8.22 -28.13
C GLU A 62 10.15 -8.14 -27.61
N LEU A 63 9.48 -7.00 -27.79
CA LEU A 63 8.07 -6.85 -27.40
C LEU A 63 7.15 -7.76 -28.23
N LEU A 64 7.41 -7.90 -29.52
CA LEU A 64 6.70 -8.84 -30.39
C LEU A 64 6.93 -10.30 -29.94
N ASN A 65 8.16 -10.66 -29.57
CA ASN A 65 8.46 -12.01 -29.07
C ASN A 65 7.72 -12.29 -27.75
N ARG A 66 7.72 -11.32 -26.81
CA ARG A 66 6.96 -11.44 -25.55
C ARG A 66 5.46 -11.58 -25.77
N TYR A 67 4.91 -10.88 -26.75
CA TYR A 67 3.51 -11.07 -27.15
C TYR A 67 3.27 -12.50 -27.67
N GLN A 68 4.14 -13.04 -28.51
CA GLN A 68 4.03 -14.41 -29.03
C GLN A 68 4.13 -15.47 -27.92
N GLU A 69 5.11 -15.36 -27.03
CA GLU A 69 5.38 -16.37 -26.00
C GLU A 69 4.41 -16.29 -24.81
N THR A 70 4.04 -15.07 -24.39
CA THR A 70 3.31 -14.86 -23.13
C THR A 70 2.00 -14.11 -23.28
N ALA A 71 1.59 -13.72 -24.50
CA ALA A 71 0.39 -12.91 -24.77
C ALA A 71 0.37 -11.59 -24.00
N LEU A 72 1.54 -10.96 -23.91
CA LEU A 72 1.78 -9.72 -23.20
C LEU A 72 1.28 -8.52 -24.02
N VAL A 73 0.32 -7.77 -23.48
CA VAL A 73 -0.32 -6.63 -24.17
C VAL A 73 -0.26 -5.39 -23.25
N PRO A 74 -0.11 -4.17 -23.80
CA PRO A 74 -0.12 -2.96 -22.98
C PRO A 74 -1.55 -2.70 -22.44
N VAL A 75 -1.66 -2.56 -21.12
CA VAL A 75 -2.88 -2.22 -20.38
C VAL A 75 -2.59 -1.02 -19.50
N GLY A 76 -3.04 0.16 -19.94
CA GLY A 76 -2.74 1.42 -19.26
C GLY A 76 -1.23 1.72 -19.29
N THR A 77 -0.60 1.74 -18.13
CA THR A 77 0.83 2.05 -17.98
C THR A 77 1.76 0.84 -17.94
N ARG A 78 1.22 -0.39 -17.95
CA ARG A 78 1.99 -1.63 -17.81
C ARG A 78 1.68 -2.65 -18.89
N TRP A 79 2.60 -3.58 -19.08
CA TRP A 79 2.38 -4.76 -19.90
C TRP A 79 1.79 -5.89 -19.03
N ALA A 80 0.68 -6.48 -19.46
CA ALA A 80 -0.01 -7.53 -18.71
C ALA A 80 -0.28 -8.74 -19.59
N ARG A 81 -0.20 -9.93 -18.99
CA ARG A 81 -0.54 -11.17 -19.65
C ARG A 81 -2.05 -11.23 -19.86
N THR A 82 -2.47 -11.42 -21.11
CA THR A 82 -3.89 -11.53 -21.45
C THR A 82 -4.42 -12.92 -21.05
N PRO A 83 -5.49 -13.05 -20.27
CA PRO A 83 -6.08 -14.36 -19.93
C PRO A 83 -6.56 -15.12 -21.18
N GLN A 84 -6.45 -16.46 -21.18
CA GLN A 84 -6.75 -17.29 -22.35
C GLN A 84 -8.21 -17.14 -22.84
N ARG A 85 -9.16 -16.88 -21.93
CA ARG A 85 -10.56 -16.57 -22.28
C ARG A 85 -10.69 -15.31 -23.15
N VAL A 86 -9.90 -14.27 -22.86
CA VAL A 86 -9.92 -12.99 -23.59
C VAL A 86 -9.24 -13.14 -24.94
N GLN A 87 -8.15 -13.91 -25.00
CA GLN A 87 -7.50 -14.23 -26.28
C GLN A 87 -8.41 -15.04 -27.21
N THR A 88 -9.16 -16.00 -26.66
CA THR A 88 -10.11 -16.82 -27.42
C THR A 88 -11.29 -15.97 -27.92
N ALA A 89 -11.88 -15.16 -27.04
CA ALA A 89 -12.94 -14.20 -27.40
C ALA A 89 -12.50 -13.20 -28.48
N ALA A 90 -11.25 -12.69 -28.39
CA ALA A 90 -10.69 -11.82 -29.42
C ALA A 90 -10.54 -12.56 -30.77
N ARG A 91 -9.97 -13.78 -30.77
CA ARG A 91 -9.81 -14.60 -31.98
C ARG A 91 -11.13 -14.96 -32.65
N GLU A 92 -12.16 -15.24 -31.87
CA GLU A 92 -13.51 -15.54 -32.36
C GLU A 92 -14.28 -14.28 -32.77
N ASN A 93 -13.71 -13.08 -32.57
CA ASN A 93 -14.36 -11.78 -32.71
C ASN A 93 -15.66 -11.66 -31.90
N ASP A 94 -15.77 -12.44 -30.82
CA ASP A 94 -16.89 -12.44 -29.88
C ASP A 94 -16.49 -11.63 -28.64
N LEU A 95 -16.24 -10.33 -28.87
CA LEU A 95 -15.98 -9.41 -27.78
C LEU A 95 -17.31 -9.16 -27.05
N PRO A 96 -17.39 -9.37 -25.72
CA PRO A 96 -18.55 -8.93 -24.97
C PRO A 96 -18.74 -7.44 -25.24
N GLN A 97 -19.97 -7.01 -25.55
CA GLN A 97 -20.31 -5.60 -25.72
C GLN A 97 -20.03 -4.88 -24.40
N ILE A 98 -18.81 -4.38 -24.24
CA ILE A 98 -18.50 -3.36 -23.26
C ILE A 98 -19.13 -2.11 -23.85
N GLY A 99 -20.32 -1.76 -23.35
CA GLY A 99 -21.01 -0.54 -23.74
C GLY A 99 -20.03 0.62 -23.66
N GLU A 100 -19.96 1.39 -24.74
CA GLU A 100 -19.40 2.73 -24.73
C GLU A 100 -20.20 3.55 -23.72
N ALA A 101 -19.78 3.54 -22.46
CA ALA A 101 -20.15 4.60 -21.52
C ALA A 101 -19.29 5.81 -21.86
N GLY A 102 -19.58 6.40 -23.02
CA GLY A 102 -19.41 7.82 -23.21
C GLY A 102 -20.14 8.54 -22.08
N ALA A 103 -19.48 9.53 -21.51
CA ALA A 103 -20.03 10.41 -20.51
C ALA A 103 -21.25 11.15 -21.07
N ASP A 104 -22.45 10.60 -20.85
CA ASP A 104 -23.69 11.37 -20.88
C ASP A 104 -24.30 11.33 -19.48
N VAL A 105 -24.07 12.42 -18.75
CA VAL A 105 -24.76 12.72 -17.49
C VAL A 105 -26.22 13.01 -17.83
N ALA A 106 -27.05 11.97 -17.86
CA ALA A 106 -28.50 12.14 -17.86
C ALA A 106 -28.94 12.60 -16.46
N ALA A 107 -29.10 13.91 -16.30
CA ALA A 107 -29.73 14.54 -15.14
C ALA A 107 -31.21 14.12 -15.04
N GLY A 108 -31.47 12.98 -14.40
CA GLY A 108 -32.81 12.54 -14.03
C GLY A 108 -33.32 13.32 -12.83
N LYS A 109 -34.38 14.13 -13.03
CA LYS A 109 -35.10 14.82 -11.94
C LYS A 109 -35.59 13.78 -10.90
N PRO A 110 -35.41 14.02 -9.59
CA PRO A 110 -35.86 13.07 -8.57
C PRO A 110 -37.39 12.96 -8.58
N SER A 111 -37.89 11.73 -8.53
CA SER A 111 -39.32 11.45 -8.58
C SER A 111 -40.07 12.08 -7.38
N PRO A 112 -41.31 12.54 -7.55
CA PRO A 112 -42.08 13.22 -6.50
C PRO A 112 -42.35 12.35 -5.26
N LYS A 113 -42.16 11.02 -5.35
CA LYS A 113 -42.25 10.10 -4.21
C LYS A 113 -41.04 10.20 -3.28
N LEU A 114 -39.86 10.54 -3.81
CA LEU A 114 -38.62 10.70 -3.02
C LEU A 114 -38.65 12.00 -2.20
N LEU A 115 -39.21 13.07 -2.78
CA LEU A 115 -39.42 14.35 -2.08
C LEU A 115 -40.45 14.22 -0.94
N MET A 116 -41.51 13.42 -1.14
CA MET A 116 -42.48 13.13 -0.08
C MET A 116 -41.87 12.30 1.06
N ALA A 117 -41.02 11.32 0.73
CA ALA A 117 -40.32 10.52 1.74
C ALA A 117 -39.32 11.37 2.56
N MET A 118 -38.56 12.25 1.91
CA MET A 118 -37.66 13.17 2.60
C MET A 118 -38.40 14.19 3.48
N ALA A 119 -39.55 14.71 3.02
CA ALA A 119 -40.35 15.64 3.82
C ALA A 119 -40.98 14.97 5.05
N ALA A 120 -41.40 13.70 4.94
CA ALA A 120 -41.91 12.93 6.06
C ALA A 120 -40.81 12.65 7.10
N ILE A 121 -39.60 12.29 6.65
CA ILE A 121 -38.45 12.07 7.55
C ILE A 121 -38.05 13.37 8.26
N LEU A 122 -38.06 14.51 7.56
CA LEU A 122 -37.77 15.81 8.15
C LEU A 122 -38.81 16.20 9.22
N LEU A 123 -40.09 15.93 8.98
CA LEU A 123 -41.18 16.20 9.95
C LEU A 123 -41.08 15.30 11.19
N ILE A 124 -40.71 14.03 11.02
CA ILE A 124 -40.44 13.12 12.15
C ILE A 124 -39.26 13.63 12.97
N PHE A 125 -38.19 14.08 12.31
CA PHE A 125 -37.00 14.59 12.98
C PHE A 125 -37.28 15.88 13.76
N VAL A 126 -38.05 16.82 13.18
CA VAL A 126 -38.46 18.05 13.85
C VAL A 126 -39.41 17.77 15.02
N GLY A 127 -40.31 16.79 14.89
CA GLY A 127 -41.22 16.36 15.96
C GLY A 127 -40.47 15.74 17.15
N VAL A 128 -39.49 14.87 16.90
CA VAL A 128 -38.67 14.24 17.94
C VAL A 128 -37.79 15.27 18.66
N MET A 129 -37.26 16.26 17.91
CA MET A 129 -36.43 17.31 18.50
C MET A 129 -37.25 18.31 19.32
N ALA A 130 -38.49 18.61 18.92
CA ALA A 130 -39.42 19.43 19.69
C ALA A 130 -39.91 18.74 20.97
N PHE A 131 -40.10 17.41 20.93
CA PHE A 131 -40.52 16.65 22.11
C PHE A 131 -39.40 16.54 23.16
N ARG A 132 -38.14 16.48 22.73
CA ARG A 132 -36.98 16.47 23.65
C ARG A 132 -36.61 17.82 24.26
N LEU A 133 -37.10 18.94 23.71
CA LEU A 133 -36.87 20.28 24.28
C LEU A 133 -37.91 20.72 25.32
N LEU A 134 -39.06 20.03 25.44
CA LEU A 134 -40.15 20.43 26.35
C LEU A 134 -40.42 19.50 27.53
N SER A 135 -39.79 18.32 27.63
CA SER A 135 -40.01 17.39 28.75
C SER A 135 -38.82 17.36 29.72
N GLY A 136 -38.77 18.32 30.63
CA GLY A 136 -38.00 18.21 31.87
C GLY A 136 -38.85 17.60 32.98
N GLY A 137 -38.35 16.56 33.65
CA GLY A 137 -38.76 16.19 35.01
C GLY A 137 -39.36 14.79 35.23
N ALA A 138 -38.67 14.03 36.09
CA ALA A 138 -39.15 13.10 37.13
C ALA A 138 -39.78 11.72 36.79
N ASP A 139 -39.09 10.69 37.30
CA ASP A 139 -39.49 9.46 38.01
C ASP A 139 -40.52 8.41 37.51
N GLU A 140 -40.07 7.17 37.76
CA GLU A 140 -40.74 5.91 38.15
C GLU A 140 -41.66 5.10 37.19
N VAL A 141 -41.21 3.85 37.01
CA VAL A 141 -41.94 2.55 37.12
C VAL A 141 -43.04 2.23 36.08
N ALA A 142 -42.84 1.13 35.32
CA ALA A 142 -43.60 -0.12 35.47
C ALA A 142 -43.37 -1.12 34.33
N LEU A 143 -43.22 -2.39 34.73
CA LEU A 143 -43.19 -3.61 33.93
C LEU A 143 -44.48 -3.86 33.12
N HIS A 144 -44.32 -4.49 31.96
CA HIS A 144 -45.25 -5.52 31.50
C HIS A 144 -44.51 -6.67 30.82
N VAL A 145 -44.59 -7.84 31.45
CA VAL A 145 -44.22 -9.16 30.94
C VAL A 145 -45.46 -9.79 30.28
N THR A 146 -45.26 -10.78 29.38
CA THR A 146 -45.90 -12.13 29.22
C THR A 146 -46.07 -12.46 27.70
N PRO A 147 -46.13 -13.75 27.25
CA PRO A 147 -45.02 -14.72 27.15
C PRO A 147 -44.92 -15.47 25.78
N GLN A 148 -43.75 -16.11 25.58
CA GLN A 148 -43.49 -17.50 25.14
C GLN A 148 -44.26 -18.17 23.97
N ALA A 149 -43.50 -18.67 22.99
CA ALA A 149 -43.63 -20.04 22.49
C ALA A 149 -42.27 -20.57 22.00
N SER A 150 -41.84 -21.71 22.55
CA SER A 150 -40.78 -22.58 22.02
C SER A 150 -41.44 -23.92 21.67
N PRO A 151 -41.01 -24.56 20.58
CA PRO A 151 -40.58 -25.95 20.71
C PRO A 151 -39.24 -26.24 20.02
N SER A 152 -38.49 -27.15 20.65
CA SER A 152 -37.26 -27.86 20.22
C SER A 152 -37.65 -29.24 19.63
N PRO A 153 -36.73 -30.18 19.26
CA PRO A 153 -35.68 -30.22 18.23
C PRO A 153 -35.92 -31.36 17.19
N THR A 154 -35.17 -31.45 16.08
CA THR A 154 -34.74 -32.71 15.40
C THR A 154 -33.61 -32.43 14.38
N LEU A 155 -32.77 -33.46 14.19
CA LEU A 155 -31.37 -33.55 13.78
C LEU A 155 -31.00 -33.39 12.29
N GLU A 156 -29.72 -33.03 12.11
CA GLU A 156 -28.73 -33.30 11.05
C GLU A 156 -29.16 -33.61 9.61
N ILE A 157 -28.78 -32.71 8.69
CA ILE A 157 -28.23 -33.07 7.37
C ILE A 157 -27.02 -32.16 7.09
N SER A 158 -25.86 -32.78 6.88
CA SER A 158 -24.61 -32.19 6.43
C SER A 158 -24.75 -31.48 5.07
N PRO A 159 -24.14 -30.30 4.88
CA PRO A 159 -23.70 -29.87 3.55
C PRO A 159 -22.17 -29.81 3.43
N THR A 160 -21.69 -30.62 2.48
CA THR A 160 -20.45 -30.49 1.69
C THR A 160 -20.26 -29.04 1.17
N PRO A 161 -19.00 -28.58 0.97
CA PRO A 161 -18.57 -27.19 1.11
C PRO A 161 -19.07 -26.31 -0.04
N THR A 162 -19.47 -25.09 0.29
CA THR A 162 -19.90 -24.05 -0.66
C THR A 162 -19.17 -22.76 -0.27
N PRO A 163 -18.69 -21.99 -1.27
CA PRO A 163 -17.38 -21.37 -1.30
C PRO A 163 -17.32 -20.00 -0.62
N LEU A 164 -16.08 -19.58 -0.34
CA LEU A 164 -15.65 -18.21 -0.01
C LEU A 164 -16.73 -17.15 -0.24
N ALA A 165 -17.33 -16.69 0.85
CA ALA A 165 -18.05 -15.42 0.85
C ALA A 165 -17.00 -14.32 0.65
N LEU A 166 -16.92 -13.83 -0.60
CA LEU A 166 -16.40 -12.50 -0.91
C LEU A 166 -17.35 -11.48 -0.28
N GLU A 167 -17.03 -11.01 0.91
CA GLU A 167 -17.57 -9.76 1.41
C GLU A 167 -16.41 -8.87 1.87
N ALA A 168 -16.47 -7.60 1.43
CA ALA A 168 -15.39 -6.61 1.29
C ALA A 168 -14.36 -6.89 0.15
N GLN A 169 -14.82 -6.81 -1.11
CA GLN A 169 -13.93 -6.53 -2.24
C GLN A 169 -13.17 -5.21 -2.02
N ASP A 170 -11.90 -5.21 -2.46
CA ASP A 170 -10.97 -4.08 -2.55
C ASP A 170 -11.65 -2.74 -2.84
N ASP A 171 -11.13 -1.66 -2.25
CA ASP A 171 -11.42 -0.30 -2.70
C ASP A 171 -11.22 -0.23 -4.22
N VAL A 172 -12.26 0.24 -4.91
CA VAL A 172 -12.23 0.46 -6.35
C VAL A 172 -11.11 1.45 -6.64
N ILE A 173 -10.09 1.01 -7.38
CA ILE A 173 -9.03 1.88 -7.90
C ILE A 173 -9.67 2.89 -8.85
N ALA A 174 -10.04 4.05 -8.31
CA ALA A 174 -10.24 5.26 -9.07
C ALA A 174 -8.84 5.78 -9.44
N GLY A 175 -8.62 6.04 -10.73
CA GLY A 175 -7.31 6.40 -11.26
C GLY A 175 -6.67 7.54 -10.48
N GLY A 176 -5.45 7.30 -9.99
CA GLY A 176 -4.63 8.30 -9.32
C GLY A 176 -3.90 7.84 -8.06
N ASP A 177 -4.18 6.64 -7.54
CA ASP A 177 -3.51 6.17 -6.33
C ASP A 177 -2.27 5.31 -6.67
N SER A 178 -1.08 5.87 -6.40
CA SER A 178 0.20 5.21 -6.60
C SER A 178 0.73 4.67 -5.26
N GLU A 179 -0.08 3.93 -4.52
CA GLU A 179 0.46 3.06 -3.48
C GLU A 179 1.31 1.98 -4.16
N ARG A 180 2.63 2.15 -4.07
CA ARG A 180 3.66 1.13 -4.34
C ARG A 180 3.10 -0.23 -3.92
N ALA A 181 3.13 -1.22 -4.81
CA ALA A 181 2.63 -2.58 -4.54
C ALA A 181 3.01 -3.02 -3.12
N ALA A 182 2.06 -2.87 -2.19
CA ALA A 182 2.37 -3.02 -0.78
C ALA A 182 2.76 -4.48 -0.58
N THR A 183 3.95 -4.72 -0.03
CA THR A 183 4.26 -6.06 0.46
C THR A 183 3.50 -6.20 1.77
N TYR A 184 2.59 -7.17 1.83
CA TYR A 184 1.73 -7.37 3.01
C TYR A 184 1.64 -8.85 3.36
N PRO A 185 1.45 -9.16 4.65
CA PRO A 185 1.27 -10.53 5.09
C PRO A 185 -0.06 -11.11 4.59
N VAL A 186 -0.01 -12.38 4.17
CA VAL A 186 -1.19 -13.16 3.73
C VAL A 186 -1.41 -14.40 4.59
N ASN A 187 -0.38 -14.90 5.27
CA ASN A 187 -0.47 -16.07 6.13
C ASN A 187 0.45 -15.93 7.34
N LEU A 188 -0.08 -16.20 8.53
CA LEU A 188 0.67 -16.24 9.78
C LEU A 188 0.64 -17.66 10.31
N GLN A 189 1.81 -18.20 10.66
CA GLN A 189 1.95 -19.48 11.30
C GLN A 189 2.72 -19.33 12.61
N VAL A 190 2.19 -19.91 13.69
CA VAL A 190 2.84 -19.93 15.00
C VAL A 190 3.14 -21.37 15.39
N VAL A 191 4.39 -21.61 15.74
CA VAL A 191 4.88 -22.90 16.23
C VAL A 191 5.29 -22.70 17.68
N THR A 192 4.72 -23.48 18.59
CA THR A 192 5.10 -23.52 20.01
C THR A 192 5.57 -24.93 20.35
N SER A 193 6.40 -25.09 21.40
CA SER A 193 6.80 -26.43 21.87
C SER A 193 5.65 -27.25 22.47
N SER A 194 4.58 -26.58 22.88
CA SER A 194 3.39 -27.18 23.49
C SER A 194 2.45 -27.83 22.48
N SER A 195 2.54 -27.51 21.18
CA SER A 195 1.68 -28.07 20.15
C SER A 195 2.49 -28.78 19.06
N GLU A 196 2.15 -30.03 18.77
CA GLU A 196 2.76 -30.77 17.65
C GLU A 196 2.34 -30.20 16.29
N THR A 197 1.20 -29.51 16.24
CA THR A 197 0.69 -28.87 15.03
C THR A 197 0.80 -27.36 15.13
N PRO A 198 1.30 -26.67 14.09
CA PRO A 198 1.36 -25.22 14.08
C PRO A 198 -0.03 -24.61 13.90
N ARG A 199 -0.32 -23.52 14.62
CA ARG A 199 -1.54 -22.72 14.40
C ARG A 199 -1.33 -21.81 13.21
N VAL A 200 -2.33 -21.72 12.33
CA VAL A 200 -2.26 -20.95 11.08
C VAL A 200 -3.46 -20.02 10.97
N TRP A 201 -3.22 -18.80 10.50
CA TRP A 201 -4.26 -17.83 10.19
C TRP A 201 -4.08 -17.25 8.79
N VAL A 202 -5.20 -17.06 8.10
CA VAL A 202 -5.24 -16.20 6.92
C VAL A 202 -5.17 -14.75 7.39
N VAL A 203 -4.26 -13.96 6.84
CA VAL A 203 -4.06 -12.56 7.23
C VAL A 203 -4.78 -11.64 6.26
N GLN A 204 -5.68 -10.82 6.77
CA GLN A 204 -6.42 -9.80 6.02
C GLN A 204 -5.90 -8.42 6.36
N ARG A 205 -5.79 -7.55 5.35
CA ARG A 205 -5.45 -6.14 5.55
C ARG A 205 -6.66 -5.40 6.10
N ARG A 206 -6.45 -4.57 7.12
CA ARG A 206 -7.47 -3.68 7.68
C ARG A 206 -6.87 -2.28 7.84
N ASN A 207 -7.61 -1.27 7.37
CA ASN A 207 -7.38 0.11 7.77
C ASN A 207 -7.94 0.30 9.18
N ILE A 208 -7.17 0.97 10.03
CA ILE A 208 -7.53 1.15 11.44
C ILE A 208 -7.41 2.63 11.75
N ASP A 209 -8.57 3.27 11.93
CA ASP A 209 -8.67 4.70 12.19
C ASP A 209 -8.67 5.03 13.70
N ALA A 210 -8.82 4.01 14.57
CA ALA A 210 -8.91 4.16 16.03
C ALA A 210 -8.29 2.97 16.79
N ALA A 211 -8.02 3.13 18.10
CA ALA A 211 -7.48 2.07 18.97
C ALA A 211 -8.39 0.81 19.07
N GLU A 212 -9.65 0.95 18.66
CA GLU A 212 -10.60 -0.14 18.48
C GLU A 212 -10.62 -0.58 17.01
N TRP A 213 -10.16 -1.80 16.80
CA TRP A 213 -9.91 -2.34 15.47
C TRP A 213 -11.20 -2.90 14.91
N ASN A 214 -11.48 -2.64 13.64
CA ASN A 214 -12.50 -3.40 12.92
C ASN A 214 -11.85 -4.71 12.44
N TYR A 215 -12.25 -5.84 13.01
CA TYR A 215 -11.67 -7.15 12.75
C TYR A 215 -12.75 -8.18 12.41
N ASP A 216 -12.34 -9.25 11.73
CA ASP A 216 -13.21 -10.39 11.47
C ASP A 216 -13.33 -11.26 12.73
N PRO A 217 -14.53 -11.56 13.25
CA PRO A 217 -14.70 -12.37 14.46
C PRO A 217 -14.33 -13.84 14.25
N ASN A 218 -14.07 -14.30 13.02
CA ASN A 218 -13.63 -15.65 12.76
C ASN A 218 -12.26 -15.93 13.42
N PRO A 219 -12.13 -16.94 14.31
CA PRO A 219 -10.89 -17.24 15.03
C PRO A 219 -9.70 -17.62 14.15
N ASP A 220 -9.93 -17.95 12.88
CA ASP A 220 -8.91 -18.35 11.89
C ASP A 220 -8.47 -17.20 10.95
N ILE A 221 -9.02 -15.99 11.13
CA ILE A 221 -8.71 -14.81 10.33
C ILE A 221 -8.00 -13.76 11.19
N ALA A 222 -6.74 -13.48 10.85
CA ALA A 222 -5.93 -12.45 11.50
C ALA A 222 -6.04 -11.11 10.77
N SER A 223 -6.02 -10.01 11.51
CA SER A 223 -6.15 -8.65 10.96
C SER A 223 -4.82 -7.90 11.00
N PHE A 224 -4.20 -7.68 9.86
CA PHE A 224 -2.99 -6.87 9.73
C PHE A 224 -3.33 -5.38 9.57
N VAL A 225 -2.67 -4.55 10.36
CA VAL A 225 -2.81 -3.09 10.29
C VAL A 225 -2.10 -2.55 9.06
N ASN A 226 -2.86 -1.99 8.13
CA ASN A 226 -2.31 -1.47 6.88
C ASN A 226 -1.29 -0.33 7.13
N GLY A 227 -0.28 -0.23 6.27
CA GLY A 227 0.76 0.81 6.34
C GLY A 227 1.91 0.53 7.32
N MET A 228 1.86 -0.54 8.11
CA MET A 228 2.96 -0.94 9.00
C MET A 228 4.02 -1.73 8.20
N VAL A 229 5.26 -1.24 8.11
CA VAL A 229 6.32 -1.86 7.28
C VAL A 229 7.53 -2.30 8.08
N VAL A 230 7.88 -1.59 9.16
CA VAL A 230 9.07 -1.90 9.98
C VAL A 230 8.71 -2.94 11.03
N ARG A 231 7.64 -2.70 11.78
CA ARG A 231 7.09 -3.57 12.81
C ARG A 231 5.67 -3.94 12.41
N LEU A 232 5.49 -5.16 11.93
CA LEU A 232 4.19 -5.65 11.48
C LEU A 232 3.29 -5.86 12.70
N LEU A 233 2.05 -5.39 12.62
CA LEU A 233 1.10 -5.47 13.71
C LEU A 233 -0.12 -6.27 13.25
N ILE A 234 -0.40 -7.37 13.93
CA ILE A 234 -1.43 -8.33 13.57
C ILE A 234 -2.33 -8.60 14.78
N GLY A 235 -3.64 -8.45 14.57
CA GLY A 235 -4.68 -8.69 15.56
C GLY A 235 -5.26 -10.08 15.38
N ILE A 236 -5.24 -10.87 16.45
CA ILE A 236 -5.81 -12.21 16.49
C ILE A 236 -7.14 -12.13 17.25
N PRO A 237 -8.27 -12.50 16.63
CA PRO A 237 -9.56 -12.50 17.30
C PRO A 237 -9.56 -13.48 18.46
N TRP A 238 -10.20 -13.08 19.55
CA TRP A 238 -10.33 -13.88 20.75
C TRP A 238 -11.19 -15.12 20.49
N SER A 239 -10.68 -16.25 20.94
CA SER A 239 -11.38 -17.51 21.12
C SER A 239 -10.69 -18.26 22.24
N GLU A 240 -11.34 -19.23 22.85
CA GLU A 240 -10.71 -20.06 23.91
C GLU A 240 -9.40 -20.70 23.42
N ASP A 241 -9.38 -21.17 22.17
CA ASP A 241 -8.20 -21.77 21.54
C ASP A 241 -7.07 -20.75 21.31
N ASN A 242 -7.40 -19.56 20.77
CA ASN A 242 -6.39 -18.53 20.54
C ASN A 242 -5.84 -17.97 21.87
N ALA A 243 -6.69 -17.82 22.89
CA ALA A 243 -6.26 -17.41 24.23
C ALA A 243 -5.31 -18.43 24.86
N ALA A 244 -5.68 -19.72 24.82
CA ALA A 244 -4.83 -20.80 25.30
C ALA A 244 -3.49 -20.87 24.55
N LEU A 245 -3.49 -20.59 23.23
CA LEU A 245 -2.27 -20.48 22.46
C LEU A 245 -1.41 -19.29 22.91
N PHE A 246 -1.99 -18.11 23.12
CA PHE A 246 -1.27 -16.94 23.63
C PHE A 246 -0.66 -17.18 25.02
N ASP A 247 -1.33 -17.97 25.86
CA ASP A 247 -0.78 -18.43 27.14
C ASP A 247 0.41 -19.38 26.94
N ALA A 248 0.32 -20.25 25.94
CA ALA A 248 1.36 -21.22 25.60
C ALA A 248 2.58 -20.63 24.87
N ILE A 249 2.45 -19.47 24.21
CA ILE A 249 3.57 -18.75 23.59
C ILE A 249 4.59 -18.33 24.66
N LYS A 250 5.84 -18.77 24.46
CA LYS A 250 7.02 -18.56 25.31
C LYS A 250 8.27 -18.34 24.44
N GLU A 251 9.44 -18.29 25.06
CA GLU A 251 10.74 -18.01 24.41
C GLU A 251 11.11 -18.95 23.24
N ASP A 252 10.52 -20.14 23.17
CA ASP A 252 10.74 -21.11 22.09
C ASP A 252 9.74 -20.98 20.93
N ALA A 253 8.81 -20.03 21.00
CA ALA A 253 7.84 -19.82 19.95
C ALA A 253 8.47 -19.16 18.71
N VAL A 254 8.13 -19.72 17.55
CA VAL A 254 8.58 -19.23 16.24
C VAL A 254 7.38 -18.79 15.43
N PHE A 255 7.50 -17.63 14.79
CA PHE A 255 6.45 -17.02 13.98
C PHE A 255 6.90 -16.96 12.53
N ASN A 256 6.21 -17.66 11.64
CA ASN A 256 6.47 -17.60 10.21
C ASN A 256 5.38 -16.80 9.52
N LEU A 257 5.78 -15.73 8.84
CA LEU A 257 4.87 -14.81 8.18
C LEU A 257 5.12 -14.85 6.66
N THR A 258 4.14 -15.34 5.91
CA THR A 258 4.20 -15.36 4.45
C THR A 258 3.61 -14.08 3.89
N LEU A 259 4.34 -13.43 2.98
CA LEU A 259 3.93 -12.22 2.29
C LEU A 259 3.22 -12.56 0.96
N ASN A 260 2.47 -11.62 0.41
CA ASN A 260 1.84 -11.74 -0.91
C ASN A 260 2.83 -12.04 -2.06
N THR A 261 4.11 -11.71 -1.87
CA THR A 261 5.21 -12.01 -2.80
C THR A 261 5.69 -13.46 -2.75
N GLY A 262 5.22 -14.25 -1.77
CA GLY A 262 5.72 -15.60 -1.49
C GLY A 262 6.95 -15.65 -0.57
N ALA A 263 7.52 -14.49 -0.21
CA ALA A 263 8.59 -14.43 0.79
C ALA A 263 8.06 -14.84 2.17
N VAL A 264 8.87 -15.57 2.93
CA VAL A 264 8.56 -15.99 4.30
C VAL A 264 9.53 -15.31 5.27
N LEU A 265 9.00 -14.53 6.20
CA LEU A 265 9.75 -13.90 7.28
C LEU A 265 9.61 -14.76 8.54
N ARG A 266 10.73 -15.08 9.19
CA ARG A 266 10.73 -15.84 10.44
C ARG A 266 11.10 -14.93 11.60
N TYR A 267 10.24 -14.86 12.60
CA TYR A 267 10.47 -14.12 13.84
C TYR A 267 10.59 -15.06 15.02
N GLU A 268 11.30 -14.60 16.04
CA GLU A 268 11.50 -15.30 17.30
C GLU A 268 10.86 -14.51 18.43
N PHE A 269 10.34 -15.21 19.44
CA PHE A 269 9.74 -14.58 20.60
C PHE A 269 10.69 -13.57 21.25
N ALA A 270 10.18 -12.38 21.57
CA ALA A 270 10.93 -11.35 22.29
C ALA A 270 10.32 -11.07 23.67
N ASP A 271 9.02 -10.75 23.74
CA ASP A 271 8.35 -10.42 25.00
C ASP A 271 6.84 -10.68 24.94
N LYS A 272 6.21 -10.88 26.11
CA LYS A 272 4.76 -10.99 26.28
C LYS A 272 4.30 -10.13 27.45
N SER A 273 3.34 -9.25 27.21
CA SER A 273 2.82 -8.32 28.21
C SER A 273 1.32 -8.07 28.04
N GLU A 274 0.69 -7.48 29.06
CA GLU A 274 -0.67 -6.95 28.95
C GLU A 274 -0.62 -5.44 28.69
N VAL A 275 -1.39 -4.99 27.71
CA VAL A 275 -1.49 -3.58 27.35
C VAL A 275 -2.91 -3.07 27.48
N LEU A 276 -3.08 -1.79 27.81
CA LEU A 276 -4.39 -1.15 27.83
C LEU A 276 -4.95 -1.02 26.41
N ARG A 277 -6.27 -1.09 26.25
CA ARG A 277 -6.90 -0.87 24.93
C ARG A 277 -6.64 0.51 24.33
N SER A 278 -6.37 1.50 25.17
CA SER A 278 -6.03 2.88 24.78
C SER A 278 -4.54 3.08 24.50
N ASP A 279 -3.69 2.06 24.68
CA ASP A 279 -2.26 2.19 24.45
C ASP A 279 -1.96 2.30 22.95
N THR A 280 -1.46 3.46 22.53
CA THR A 280 -1.04 3.73 21.15
C THR A 280 0.45 3.48 20.95
N GLY A 281 1.20 3.15 22.00
CA GLY A 281 2.63 2.84 21.94
C GLY A 281 2.94 1.63 21.06
N ILE A 282 2.01 0.69 20.94
CA ILE A 282 2.14 -0.53 20.13
C ILE A 282 2.27 -0.25 18.62
N PHE A 283 1.81 0.92 18.16
CA PHE A 283 1.90 1.34 16.75
C PHE A 283 3.25 1.99 16.40
N ARG A 284 4.12 2.25 17.39
CA ARG A 284 5.41 2.89 17.16
C ARG A 284 6.36 1.96 16.38
N GLN A 285 6.85 2.45 15.24
CA GLN A 285 7.74 1.75 14.33
C GLN A 285 9.22 1.98 14.71
N VAL A 286 9.63 1.59 15.92
CA VAL A 286 10.97 1.88 16.48
C VAL A 286 12.06 0.87 16.16
N GLY A 287 11.71 -0.23 15.46
CA GLY A 287 12.65 -1.26 15.05
C GLY A 287 11.95 -2.49 14.45
N PRO A 288 12.67 -3.30 13.66
CA PRO A 288 12.09 -4.42 12.95
C PRO A 288 11.50 -5.44 13.92
N GLY A 289 10.31 -5.94 13.61
CA GLY A 289 9.67 -6.94 14.46
C GLY A 289 8.26 -7.27 14.04
N LEU A 290 7.64 -8.16 14.82
CA LEU A 290 6.26 -8.56 14.69
C LEU A 290 5.58 -8.34 16.04
N VAL A 291 4.35 -7.85 16.00
CA VAL A 291 3.49 -7.70 17.17
C VAL A 291 2.20 -8.43 16.90
N LEU A 292 1.85 -9.35 17.79
CA LEU A 292 0.56 -10.02 17.82
C LEU A 292 -0.24 -9.48 19.00
N LEU A 293 -1.49 -9.10 18.74
CA LEU A 293 -2.40 -8.58 19.76
C LEU A 293 -3.65 -9.45 19.80
N LEU A 294 -4.00 -10.00 20.97
CA LEU A 294 -5.28 -10.68 21.15
C LEU A 294 -6.39 -9.62 21.28
N ILE A 295 -7.35 -9.64 20.36
CA ILE A 295 -8.40 -8.62 20.25
C ILE A 295 -9.78 -9.25 20.35
N GLY A 296 -10.77 -8.48 20.81
CA GLY A 296 -12.16 -8.95 20.83
C GLY A 296 -12.60 -9.73 22.07
N GLU A 297 -11.74 -9.83 23.09
CA GLU A 297 -12.13 -10.40 24.37
C GLU A 297 -13.22 -9.55 25.05
N LEU A 298 -14.22 -10.22 25.62
CA LEU A 298 -15.34 -9.62 26.35
C LEU A 298 -15.33 -10.11 27.80
N ASP A 299 -15.79 -9.27 28.72
CA ASP A 299 -15.98 -9.58 30.12
C ASP A 299 -17.31 -10.32 30.38
N GLU A 300 -17.59 -10.65 31.64
CA GLU A 300 -18.81 -11.35 32.07
C GLU A 300 -20.11 -10.60 31.72
N ASN A 301 -20.03 -9.28 31.46
CA ASN A 301 -21.17 -8.44 31.09
C ASN A 301 -21.29 -8.27 29.56
N GLY A 302 -20.42 -8.92 28.78
CA GLY A 302 -20.36 -8.77 27.32
C GLY A 302 -19.71 -7.46 26.87
N LEU A 303 -19.00 -6.75 27.74
CA LEU A 303 -18.27 -5.53 27.41
C LEU A 303 -16.81 -5.85 27.09
N PRO A 304 -16.14 -5.08 26.23
CA PRO A 304 -14.75 -5.34 25.93
C PRO A 304 -13.84 -5.17 27.16
N THR A 305 -12.93 -6.12 27.39
CA THR A 305 -11.98 -6.10 28.52
C THR A 305 -11.10 -4.85 28.55
N ALA A 306 -10.57 -4.44 29.71
CA ALA A 306 -9.74 -3.22 29.78
C ALA A 306 -8.35 -3.39 29.15
N THR A 307 -7.83 -4.61 29.14
CA THR A 307 -6.50 -4.97 28.65
C THR A 307 -6.56 -5.94 27.47
N ARG A 308 -5.42 -6.12 26.81
CA ARG A 308 -5.20 -7.08 25.72
C ARG A 308 -3.83 -7.72 25.92
N THR A 309 -3.71 -9.01 25.58
CA THR A 309 -2.42 -9.71 25.57
C THR A 309 -1.64 -9.34 24.32
N LEU A 310 -0.45 -8.80 24.52
CA LEU A 310 0.52 -8.40 23.50
C LEU A 310 1.67 -9.41 23.48
N VAL A 311 2.01 -9.92 22.30
CA VAL A 311 3.24 -10.66 22.06
C VAL A 311 4.08 -9.87 21.06
N THR A 312 5.36 -9.70 21.36
CA THR A 312 6.33 -9.12 20.45
C THR A 312 7.36 -10.17 20.03
N ALA A 313 7.79 -10.08 18.79
CA ALA A 313 8.79 -10.96 18.20
C ALA A 313 9.80 -10.16 17.38
N SER A 314 11.05 -10.59 17.41
CA SER A 314 12.18 -9.91 16.76
C SER A 314 12.54 -10.61 15.45
N TYR A 315 13.10 -9.85 14.52
CA TYR A 315 13.64 -10.37 13.27
C TYR A 315 15.16 -10.54 13.42
N PRO A 316 15.69 -11.77 13.43
CA PRO A 316 17.13 -12.00 13.56
C PRO A 316 17.87 -11.47 12.31
N PRO A 317 18.83 -10.54 12.45
CA PRO A 317 19.56 -10.00 11.31
C PRO A 317 20.40 -11.04 10.56
N GLU A 318 20.70 -12.19 11.18
CA GLU A 318 21.41 -13.32 10.57
C GLU A 318 20.63 -13.96 9.40
N GLN A 319 19.31 -13.74 9.34
CA GLN A 319 18.49 -14.17 8.20
C GLN A 319 18.83 -13.40 6.92
N GLU A 320 19.22 -12.13 7.02
CA GLU A 320 19.69 -11.36 5.85
C GLU A 320 21.03 -11.87 5.32
N LEU A 321 21.88 -12.41 6.20
CA LEU A 321 23.16 -13.01 5.82
C LEU A 321 22.98 -14.36 5.12
N SER A 322 22.02 -15.17 5.57
CA SER A 322 21.69 -16.46 4.94
C SER A 322 21.07 -16.29 3.55
N ARG A 323 20.27 -15.23 3.34
CA ARG A 323 19.74 -14.83 2.03
C ARG A 323 20.83 -14.44 1.03
N LEU A 324 21.91 -13.81 1.51
CA LEU A 324 23.07 -13.49 0.70
C LEU A 324 23.90 -14.74 0.35
N ASP A 325 24.06 -15.68 1.27
CA ASP A 325 24.85 -16.90 1.06
C ASP A 325 24.16 -17.90 0.09
N GLU A 326 22.83 -17.93 0.07
CA GLU A 326 22.04 -18.72 -0.89
C GLU A 326 22.11 -18.13 -2.32
N LEU A 327 22.21 -16.80 -2.44
CA LEU A 327 22.48 -16.11 -3.71
C LEU A 327 23.93 -16.28 -4.18
N VAL A 328 24.90 -16.40 -3.26
CA VAL A 328 26.32 -16.66 -3.58
C VAL A 328 26.54 -18.11 -4.03
N SER A 329 25.80 -19.07 -3.47
CA SER A 329 25.91 -20.49 -3.84
C SER A 329 25.41 -20.80 -5.26
N LEU A 330 24.46 -20.02 -5.78
CA LEU A 330 23.99 -20.08 -7.18
C LEU A 330 24.98 -19.50 -8.20
N VAL A 331 26.06 -18.86 -7.75
CA VAL A 331 27.16 -18.33 -8.59
C VAL A 331 28.44 -19.15 -8.39
N THR A 332 28.33 -20.48 -8.38
CA THR A 332 29.50 -21.36 -8.48
C THR A 332 29.81 -21.68 -9.95
N LEU A 333 30.51 -20.75 -10.62
CA LEU A 333 31.26 -21.04 -11.84
C LEU A 333 32.65 -21.61 -11.47
N PRO A 334 33.22 -22.51 -12.28
CA PRO A 334 34.47 -23.18 -11.94
C PRO A 334 35.63 -22.19 -11.85
N THR A 335 36.50 -22.42 -10.87
CA THR A 335 37.73 -21.66 -10.62
C THR A 335 38.59 -21.55 -11.88
N VAL A 336 38.67 -20.35 -12.46
CA VAL A 336 39.70 -19.99 -13.44
C VAL A 336 40.76 -19.18 -12.73
N THR A 337 42.01 -19.63 -12.87
CA THR A 337 43.22 -19.01 -12.36
C THR A 337 43.32 -17.54 -12.78
N ALA A 338 43.55 -16.67 -11.81
CA ALA A 338 43.63 -15.22 -11.99
C ALA A 338 44.75 -14.79 -12.96
N PRO A 339 44.46 -13.92 -13.95
CA PRO A 339 45.44 -12.94 -14.38
C PRO A 339 45.35 -11.72 -13.46
N MET A 340 46.52 -11.17 -13.08
CA MET A 340 46.62 -9.84 -12.50
C MET A 340 45.93 -8.83 -13.43
N ILE A 341 44.88 -8.18 -12.93
CA ILE A 341 44.30 -7.01 -13.55
C ILE A 341 44.63 -5.80 -12.69
N THR A 342 45.39 -4.90 -13.29
CA THR A 342 45.50 -3.48 -12.96
C THR A 342 44.11 -2.93 -12.60
N PRO A 343 43.96 -2.13 -11.53
CA PRO A 343 42.66 -1.61 -11.14
C PRO A 343 42.09 -0.75 -12.28
N THR A 344 41.06 -1.27 -12.94
CA THR A 344 40.13 -0.45 -13.72
C THR A 344 39.38 0.41 -12.69
N PRO A 345 39.29 1.74 -12.88
CA PRO A 345 38.53 2.58 -11.98
C PRO A 345 37.10 2.05 -11.91
N ILE A 346 36.62 1.78 -10.70
CA ILE A 346 35.20 1.68 -10.43
C ILE A 346 34.62 2.99 -10.98
N ALA A 347 33.71 2.90 -11.95
CA ALA A 347 32.85 4.01 -12.26
C ALA A 347 32.05 4.26 -10.98
N THR A 348 32.47 5.27 -10.22
CA THR A 348 31.63 5.95 -9.25
C THR A 348 30.36 6.30 -10.00
N VAL A 349 29.24 5.70 -9.62
CA VAL A 349 27.94 6.25 -9.99
C VAL A 349 27.85 7.56 -9.20
N GLU A 350 28.39 8.64 -9.76
CA GLU A 350 28.06 9.99 -9.35
C GLU A 350 26.63 10.23 -9.85
N THR A 351 25.67 10.07 -8.95
CA THR A 351 24.39 10.76 -9.07
C THR A 351 24.24 11.69 -7.87
N ALA A 352 25.26 12.51 -7.61
CA ALA A 352 25.02 13.78 -6.96
C ALA A 352 24.45 14.67 -8.05
N ALA A 353 23.15 14.94 -8.03
CA ALA A 353 22.63 16.03 -8.85
C ALA A 353 23.44 17.29 -8.50
N ASP A 354 23.99 17.99 -9.49
CA ASP A 354 24.75 19.24 -9.32
C ASP A 354 23.83 20.37 -8.84
N LEU A 355 23.35 20.25 -7.61
CA LEU A 355 22.45 21.20 -6.95
C LEU A 355 23.30 22.16 -6.13
N ASP A 356 22.97 23.44 -6.14
CA ASP A 356 23.44 24.40 -5.14
C ASP A 356 22.28 24.74 -4.21
N VAL A 357 22.48 24.46 -2.92
CA VAL A 357 21.48 24.62 -1.88
C VAL A 357 21.94 25.66 -0.88
N GLN A 358 21.17 26.73 -0.73
CA GLN A 358 21.47 27.84 0.15
C GLN A 358 20.35 28.03 1.17
N ILE A 359 20.69 27.99 2.45
CA ILE A 359 19.76 28.42 3.50
C ILE A 359 19.82 29.95 3.59
N ILE A 360 18.71 30.60 3.29
CA ILE A 360 18.59 32.07 3.26
C ILE A 360 18.32 32.59 4.67
N SER A 361 17.35 32.00 5.37
CA SER A 361 17.01 32.40 6.72
C SER A 361 16.38 31.25 7.50
N VAL A 362 16.57 31.27 8.81
CA VAL A 362 15.88 30.40 9.76
C VAL A 362 15.28 31.28 10.83
N THR A 363 13.98 31.19 11.05
CA THR A 363 13.27 32.00 12.04
C THR A 363 12.38 31.11 12.89
N THR A 364 12.19 31.50 14.13
CA THR A 364 11.36 30.79 15.10
C THR A 364 10.31 31.72 15.67
N VAL A 365 9.06 31.26 15.70
CA VAL A 365 7.98 31.83 16.49
C VAL A 365 7.41 30.73 17.39
N GLU A 366 6.64 31.09 18.41
CA GLU A 366 6.09 30.11 19.34
C GLU A 366 5.32 29.02 18.58
N GLY A 367 5.76 27.76 18.72
CA GLY A 367 5.15 26.62 18.04
C GLY A 367 5.64 26.36 16.60
N GLN A 368 6.47 27.22 15.99
CA GLN A 368 6.86 27.08 14.59
C GLN A 368 8.33 27.45 14.30
N LEU A 369 8.95 26.65 13.44
CA LEU A 369 10.22 26.93 12.80
C LEU A 369 9.98 27.17 11.30
N THR A 370 10.39 28.33 10.80
CA THR A 370 10.33 28.66 9.37
C THR A 370 11.72 28.69 8.79
N VAL A 371 11.98 27.89 7.75
CA VAL A 371 13.24 27.90 6.99
C VAL A 371 12.97 28.39 5.59
N GLN A 372 13.73 29.41 5.18
CA GLN A 372 13.77 29.88 3.80
C GLN A 372 15.05 29.40 3.14
N MET A 373 14.93 28.86 1.94
CA MET A 373 16.05 28.30 1.19
C MET A 373 15.90 28.54 -0.31
N ARG A 374 17.04 28.52 -1.01
CA ARG A 374 17.12 28.47 -2.46
C ARG A 374 17.77 27.17 -2.89
N ILE A 375 17.19 26.52 -3.89
CA ILE A 375 17.77 25.35 -4.55
C ILE A 375 17.96 25.72 -6.01
N TYR A 376 19.18 25.58 -6.53
CA TYR A 376 19.54 25.85 -7.91
C TYR A 376 20.08 24.58 -8.56
N ASN A 377 19.52 24.19 -9.71
CA ASN A 377 19.99 23.04 -10.48
C ASN A 377 21.07 23.50 -11.47
N GLN A 378 22.33 23.20 -11.17
CA GLN A 378 23.48 23.43 -12.07
C GLN A 378 23.70 22.25 -13.03
N GLY A 379 23.00 21.13 -12.81
CA GLY A 379 23.12 19.93 -13.61
C GLY A 379 22.42 20.04 -14.97
N TYR A 380 22.68 19.06 -15.83
CA TYR A 380 22.13 18.99 -17.19
C TYR A 380 20.83 18.17 -17.28
N GLU A 381 20.38 17.58 -16.17
CA GLU A 381 19.15 16.79 -16.06
C GLU A 381 18.13 17.47 -15.14
N ALA A 382 16.84 17.19 -15.35
CA ALA A 382 15.78 17.65 -14.47
C ALA A 382 15.80 16.84 -13.15
N VAL A 383 15.64 17.52 -12.03
CA VAL A 383 15.60 16.91 -10.69
C VAL A 383 14.20 17.03 -10.11
N THR A 384 13.57 15.89 -9.82
CA THR A 384 12.27 15.88 -9.14
C THR A 384 12.46 16.00 -7.63
N PHE A 385 11.82 16.99 -7.01
CA PHE A 385 11.73 17.12 -5.56
C PHE A 385 10.36 16.69 -5.07
N THR A 386 10.34 15.83 -4.06
CA THR A 386 9.16 15.37 -3.32
C THR A 386 9.22 15.84 -1.86
N PRO A 387 8.11 15.76 -1.09
CA PRO A 387 8.11 16.13 0.33
C PRO A 387 9.15 15.40 1.18
N ASP A 388 9.51 14.17 0.82
CA ASP A 388 10.48 13.36 1.57
C ASP A 388 11.93 13.76 1.30
N ASP A 389 12.20 14.42 0.17
CA ASP A 389 13.55 14.86 -0.21
C ASP A 389 14.01 16.06 0.61
N ILE A 390 13.08 16.79 1.25
CA ILE A 390 13.37 17.89 2.16
C ILE A 390 12.80 17.56 3.53
N TRP A 391 13.66 17.42 4.54
CA TRP A 391 13.23 17.00 5.87
C TRP A 391 13.93 17.78 6.98
N LEU A 392 13.30 17.85 8.14
CA LEU A 392 13.81 18.47 9.36
C LEU A 392 13.77 17.48 10.52
N ALA A 393 14.89 17.31 11.21
CA ALA A 393 14.97 16.62 12.49
C ALA A 393 15.24 17.63 13.60
N LEU A 394 14.45 17.62 14.66
CA LEU A 394 14.59 18.50 15.83
C LEU A 394 15.21 17.75 17.01
N GLY A 395 15.92 18.46 17.88
CA GLY A 395 16.39 17.88 19.15
C GLY A 395 17.16 18.84 20.06
N TYR A 396 17.63 18.29 21.18
CA TYR A 396 18.31 19.05 22.24
C TYR A 396 19.85 18.88 22.25
N ALA A 397 20.39 18.22 21.23
CA ALA A 397 21.83 18.05 21.00
C ALA A 397 22.18 18.38 19.54
N GLU A 398 23.44 18.74 19.29
CA GLU A 398 23.94 19.00 17.93
C GLU A 398 23.69 17.80 17.01
N ASN A 399 23.33 18.09 15.75
CA ASN A 399 23.00 17.07 14.73
C ASN A 399 21.98 16.03 15.22
N PRO A 400 20.76 16.44 15.59
CA PRO A 400 19.77 15.53 16.13
C PRO A 400 19.51 14.35 15.17
N ALA A 401 19.62 13.13 15.70
CA ALA A 401 19.31 11.89 14.99
C ALA A 401 17.82 11.51 15.11
N GLY A 402 16.99 12.46 15.54
CA GLY A 402 15.55 12.29 15.75
C GLY A 402 14.78 12.03 14.46
N PRO A 403 13.45 11.83 14.57
CA PRO A 403 12.60 11.58 13.42
C PRO A 403 12.74 12.70 12.39
N ARG A 404 12.88 12.32 11.12
CA ARG A 404 12.92 13.23 9.98
C ARG A 404 11.49 13.60 9.62
N ASN A 405 11.11 14.84 9.91
CA ASN A 405 9.82 15.38 9.53
C ASN A 405 9.92 15.87 8.09
N PRO A 406 9.20 15.28 7.13
CA PRO A 406 9.24 15.73 5.74
C PRO A 406 8.65 17.15 5.61
N ALA A 407 8.84 17.77 4.46
CA ALA A 407 8.24 19.06 4.12
C ALA A 407 6.74 18.88 3.80
N GLU A 408 5.94 18.59 4.84
CA GLU A 408 4.49 18.42 4.72
C GLU A 408 3.84 19.65 4.05
N GLY A 409 3.08 19.42 2.99
CA GLY A 409 2.45 20.50 2.20
C GLY A 409 3.29 21.01 1.02
N LEU A 410 4.53 20.55 0.83
CA LEU A 410 5.27 20.77 -0.42
C LEU A 410 4.59 19.97 -1.55
N GLN A 411 4.21 20.63 -2.64
CA GLN A 411 3.80 19.91 -3.84
C GLN A 411 5.05 19.43 -4.57
N ALA A 412 5.08 18.16 -4.99
CA ALA A 412 6.20 17.64 -5.78
C ALA A 412 6.37 18.46 -7.07
N PHE A 413 7.61 18.77 -7.42
CA PHE A 413 7.93 19.59 -8.59
C PHE A 413 9.25 19.16 -9.23
N ASP A 414 9.36 19.39 -10.54
CA ASP A 414 10.59 19.19 -11.29
C ASP A 414 11.36 20.50 -11.38
N LEU A 415 12.62 20.48 -10.95
CA LEU A 415 13.57 21.58 -11.13
C LEU A 415 14.42 21.29 -12.36
N LEU A 416 14.14 21.99 -13.47
CA LEU A 416 14.86 21.79 -14.72
C LEU A 416 16.31 22.31 -14.63
N PRO A 417 17.19 21.91 -15.56
CA PRO A 417 18.54 22.48 -15.68
C PRO A 417 18.54 24.01 -15.69
N GLU A 418 19.52 24.62 -15.00
CA GLU A 418 19.70 26.07 -14.85
C GLU A 418 18.52 26.81 -14.19
N GLN A 419 17.62 26.11 -13.50
CA GLN A 419 16.53 26.72 -12.74
C GLN A 419 16.84 26.81 -11.25
N ALA A 420 16.35 27.88 -10.62
CA ALA A 420 16.34 28.07 -9.18
C ALA A 420 14.91 28.11 -8.66
N VAL A 421 14.70 27.57 -7.46
CA VAL A 421 13.45 27.68 -6.70
C VAL A 421 13.74 28.24 -5.32
N ASP A 422 12.90 29.18 -4.87
CA ASP A 422 12.89 29.67 -3.50
C ASP A 422 11.76 29.00 -2.74
N LEU A 423 12.10 28.33 -1.64
CA LEU A 423 11.15 27.62 -0.80
C LEU A 423 11.09 28.28 0.58
N THR A 424 9.86 28.41 1.10
CA THR A 424 9.60 28.77 2.50
C THR A 424 8.80 27.64 3.11
N LEU A 425 9.41 26.94 4.05
CA LEU A 425 8.83 25.78 4.70
C LEU A 425 8.66 26.05 6.19
N VAL A 426 7.56 25.57 6.76
CA VAL A 426 7.18 25.78 8.15
C VAL A 426 6.98 24.42 8.82
N TRP A 427 7.66 24.20 9.93
CA TRP A 427 7.53 23.00 10.75
C TRP A 427 7.04 23.35 12.14
N TYR A 428 6.37 22.40 12.77
CA TYR A 428 6.08 22.48 14.20
C TYR A 428 7.39 22.48 15.00
N TRP A 429 7.49 23.36 15.99
CA TRP A 429 8.66 23.50 16.86
C TRP A 429 8.24 23.73 18.30
N ALA A 430 8.71 22.88 19.22
CA ALA A 430 8.33 22.90 20.64
C ALA A 430 9.42 23.47 21.54
N GLY A 431 10.39 24.21 20.98
CA GLY A 431 11.46 24.85 21.73
C GLY A 431 12.78 24.07 21.79
N GLU A 432 12.95 23.10 20.89
CA GLU A 432 14.21 22.38 20.69
C GLU A 432 15.35 23.33 20.32
N SER A 433 16.55 23.09 20.86
CA SER A 433 17.70 23.99 20.69
C SER A 433 18.51 23.74 19.42
N TYR A 434 18.32 22.58 18.78
CA TYR A 434 19.04 22.18 17.59
C TYR A 434 18.09 21.57 16.56
N ALA A 435 18.41 21.77 15.29
CA ALA A 435 17.75 21.09 14.18
C ALA A 435 18.79 20.61 13.17
N SER A 436 18.45 19.57 12.41
CA SER A 436 19.18 19.15 11.22
C SER A 436 18.20 19.16 10.06
N ILE A 437 18.55 19.86 8.98
CA ILE A 437 17.75 19.88 7.75
C ILE A 437 18.50 19.14 6.66
N GLY A 438 17.80 18.28 5.92
CA GLY A 438 18.32 17.58 4.76
C GLY A 438 17.55 17.93 3.50
N ILE A 439 18.26 18.10 2.38
CA ILE A 439 17.73 18.45 1.06
C ILE A 439 18.48 17.58 0.04
N GLY A 440 17.90 16.46 -0.37
CA GLY A 440 18.62 15.42 -1.11
C GLY A 440 19.84 14.93 -0.32
N GLU A 441 21.04 15.08 -0.90
CA GLU A 441 22.31 14.73 -0.23
C GLU A 441 22.86 15.85 0.68
N TYR A 442 22.33 17.07 0.57
CA TYR A 442 22.77 18.20 1.40
C TYR A 442 22.23 18.07 2.81
N ARG A 443 23.08 18.36 3.81
CA ARG A 443 22.69 18.37 5.22
C ARG A 443 23.25 19.61 5.92
N PHE A 444 22.37 20.33 6.61
CA PHE A 444 22.74 21.49 7.40
C PHE A 444 22.41 21.26 8.88
N ALA A 445 23.28 21.74 9.75
CA ALA A 445 23.05 21.82 11.19
C ALA A 445 22.56 23.22 11.53
N ILE A 446 21.51 23.31 12.33
CA ILE A 446 20.89 24.56 12.77
C ILE A 446 20.96 24.59 14.30
N GLN A 447 21.54 25.65 14.85
CA GLN A 447 21.47 25.96 16.28
C GLN A 447 20.46 27.10 16.49
N LEU A 448 19.39 26.82 17.23
CA LEU A 448 18.33 27.77 17.53
C LEU A 448 18.64 28.47 18.85
N ARG A 449 18.82 29.78 18.81
CA ARG A 449 19.03 30.61 19.99
C ARG A 449 17.73 31.33 20.33
N ARG A 450 17.32 31.26 21.60
CA ARG A 450 16.22 32.05 22.13
C ARG A 450 16.60 33.52 22.25
#